data_AF-A0A8H4AFX6-F1
#
_entry.id   AF-A0A8H4AFX6-F1
#
_cell.length_a   1.000
_cell.length_b   1.000
_cell.length_c   1.000
_cell.angle_alpha   90.00
_cell.angle_beta   90.00
_cell.angle_gamma   90.00
#
_symmetry.space_group_name_H-M   'P 1'
#
loop_
_entity.id
_entity.type
_entity.pdbx_description
1 polymer ?
#
loop_
_entity_poly.entity_id
_entity_poly.type
_entity_poly.pdbx_seq_one_letter_code
_entity_poly.pdbx_strand_id
1 'polypeptide(L)'
;MSNNLIAEHQKKHTNSSNEIIQIIENFNQLDLKDENSISEIVKELYNRYNEESFKSTDLKSIINSLDQILMKKKQNPDNIINWCLDNQNNPMAQIVLARCYRFGKWIEKNEHKAFIHYQKFAEGIYSIGVCYDIGINVKQDENKAFIYYQKAANMGHVCGIFNVGCSYEEGIGVEKNNH
;
A
#
# COMPACT_ATOMS: atom_id res chain seq x y z
N MET A 1 -70.75 -3.93 11.59
CA MET A 1 -69.35 -3.73 12.05
C MET A 1 -68.45 -4.58 11.18
N SER A 2 -67.60 -3.98 10.33
CA SER A 2 -66.34 -4.55 9.76
C SER A 2 -65.78 -3.66 8.63
N ASN A 3 -65.65 -2.35 8.84
CA ASN A 3 -64.83 -1.49 7.99
C ASN A 3 -63.58 -1.11 8.81
N ASN A 4 -62.56 -1.98 8.87
CA ASN A 4 -61.21 -1.56 9.32
C ASN A 4 -60.05 -2.56 9.17
N LEU A 5 -60.15 -3.64 8.37
CA LEU A 5 -59.06 -4.65 8.31
C LEU A 5 -58.26 -4.70 7.00
N ILE A 6 -58.57 -3.87 5.99
CA ILE A 6 -57.85 -3.91 4.70
C ILE A 6 -56.91 -2.70 4.52
N ALA A 7 -57.07 -1.62 5.29
CA ALA A 7 -56.24 -0.42 5.15
C ALA A 7 -54.89 -0.45 5.91
N GLU A 8 -54.69 -1.38 6.85
CA GLU A 8 -53.43 -1.46 7.63
C GLU A 8 -52.40 -2.47 7.09
N HIS A 9 -52.78 -3.36 6.18
CA HIS A 9 -51.87 -4.37 5.62
C HIS A 9 -51.11 -3.95 4.34
N GLN A 10 -51.39 -2.77 3.79
CA GLN A 10 -50.64 -2.23 2.63
C GLN A 10 -49.70 -1.06 2.96
N LYS A 11 -49.63 -0.61 4.23
CA LYS A 11 -48.72 0.46 4.65
C LYS A 11 -47.41 0.00 5.30
N LYS A 12 -47.24 -1.30 5.55
CA LYS A 12 -46.02 -1.84 6.20
C LYS A 12 -44.99 -2.43 5.24
N HIS A 13 -45.36 -2.72 3.99
CA HIS A 13 -44.44 -3.32 3.01
C HIS A 13 -43.74 -2.33 2.08
N THR A 14 -44.14 -1.05 2.07
CA THR A 14 -43.54 -0.04 1.17
C THR A 14 -42.38 0.74 1.80
N ASN A 15 -42.25 0.76 3.13
CA ASN A 15 -41.13 1.43 3.81
C ASN A 15 -39.85 0.59 3.83
N SER A 16 -39.98 -0.73 4.04
CA SER A 16 -38.83 -1.64 4.08
C SER A 16 -38.16 -1.81 2.72
N SER A 17 -38.92 -1.83 1.61
CA SER A 17 -38.34 -1.91 0.27
C SER A 17 -37.55 -0.65 -0.10
N ASN A 18 -38.04 0.54 0.26
CA ASN A 18 -37.32 1.78 0.03
C ASN A 18 -36.07 1.89 0.92
N GLU A 19 -36.14 1.45 2.17
CA GLU A 19 -34.96 1.37 3.06
C GLU A 19 -33.93 0.36 2.54
N ILE A 20 -34.36 -0.81 2.05
CA ILE A 20 -33.46 -1.80 1.45
C ILE A 20 -32.85 -1.26 0.16
N ILE A 21 -33.61 -0.57 -0.70
CA ILE A 21 -33.08 0.08 -1.90
C ILE A 21 -32.07 1.16 -1.51
N GLN A 22 -32.37 2.00 -0.52
CA GLN A 22 -31.45 3.03 -0.01
C GLN A 22 -30.17 2.42 0.57
N ILE A 23 -30.29 1.30 1.29
CA ILE A 23 -29.16 0.55 1.84
C ILE A 23 -28.35 -0.09 0.71
N ILE A 24 -28.99 -0.67 -0.31
CA ILE A 24 -28.32 -1.24 -1.49
C ILE A 24 -27.64 -0.14 -2.31
N GLU A 25 -28.26 1.02 -2.48
CA GLU A 25 -27.65 2.19 -3.12
C GLU A 25 -26.45 2.68 -2.32
N ASN A 26 -26.54 2.75 -0.98
CA ASN A 26 -25.43 3.09 -0.11
C ASN A 26 -24.32 2.02 -0.12
N PHE A 27 -24.67 0.73 -0.19
CA PHE A 27 -23.72 -0.38 -0.30
C PHE A 27 -23.07 -0.47 -1.68
N ASN A 28 -23.78 -0.12 -2.76
CA ASN A 28 -23.22 -0.06 -4.11
C ASN A 28 -22.33 1.18 -4.29
N GLN A 29 -22.54 2.25 -3.51
CA GLN A 29 -21.57 3.34 -3.41
C GLN A 29 -20.33 2.99 -2.58
N LEU A 30 -20.39 1.96 -1.73
CA LEU A 30 -19.25 1.48 -0.94
C LEU A 30 -18.24 0.64 -1.74
N ASP A 31 -18.52 0.29 -3.00
CA ASP A 31 -17.64 -0.53 -3.85
C ASP A 31 -17.15 0.15 -5.14
N LEU A 32 -17.37 1.46 -5.27
CA LEU A 32 -16.62 2.26 -6.22
C LEU A 32 -15.32 2.69 -5.52
N LYS A 33 -14.20 2.05 -5.85
CA LYS A 33 -12.89 2.60 -5.49
C LYS A 33 -12.81 4.00 -6.07
N ASP A 34 -12.99 5.01 -5.23
CA ASP A 34 -12.77 6.39 -5.64
C ASP A 34 -11.30 6.49 -6.05
N GLU A 35 -11.06 6.54 -7.35
CA GLU A 35 -9.74 6.66 -7.93
C GLU A 35 -9.04 7.95 -7.50
N ASN A 36 -9.77 8.90 -6.91
CA ASN A 36 -9.26 10.14 -6.34
C ASN A 36 -9.14 10.09 -4.81
N SER A 37 -9.47 8.95 -4.18
CA SER A 37 -9.18 8.72 -2.78
C SER A 37 -7.68 8.86 -2.54
N ILE A 38 -7.32 9.47 -1.42
CA ILE A 38 -5.91 9.70 -1.07
C ILE A 38 -5.14 8.37 -1.00
N SER A 39 -5.80 7.27 -0.59
CA SER A 39 -5.17 5.94 -0.56
C SER A 39 -4.76 5.41 -1.93
N GLU A 40 -5.60 5.57 -2.97
CA GLU A 40 -5.23 5.12 -4.33
C GLU A 40 -4.16 6.03 -4.94
N ILE A 41 -4.20 7.34 -4.63
CA ILE A 41 -3.15 8.27 -5.05
C ILE A 41 -1.82 7.91 -4.39
N VAL A 42 -1.78 7.63 -3.08
CA VAL A 42 -0.55 7.20 -2.39
C VAL A 42 0.03 5.92 -3.00
N LYS A 43 -0.82 4.98 -3.42
CA LYS A 43 -0.38 3.78 -4.12
C LYS A 43 0.20 4.08 -5.51
N GLU A 44 -0.40 4.99 -6.26
CA GLU A 44 0.13 5.47 -7.55
C GLU A 44 1.50 6.14 -7.37
N LEU A 45 1.64 7.02 -6.36
CA LEU A 45 2.91 7.66 -6.00
C LEU A 45 3.98 6.65 -5.57
N TYR A 46 3.61 5.65 -4.77
CA TYR A 46 4.49 4.56 -4.37
C TYR A 46 5.03 3.78 -5.58
N ASN A 47 4.15 3.41 -6.52
CA ASN A 47 4.55 2.72 -7.75
C ASN A 47 5.50 3.58 -8.57
N ARG A 48 5.20 4.88 -8.71
CA ARG A 48 6.06 5.81 -9.44
C ARG A 48 7.46 5.94 -8.82
N TYR A 49 7.57 5.91 -7.49
CA TYR A 49 8.86 5.89 -6.79
C TYR A 49 9.61 4.55 -6.93
N ASN A 50 8.91 3.44 -7.15
CA ASN A 50 9.50 2.10 -7.22
C ASN A 50 9.81 1.60 -8.64
N GLU A 51 9.20 2.19 -9.67
CA GLU A 51 9.57 1.94 -11.08
C GLU A 51 11.07 2.18 -11.36
N GLU A 52 11.78 2.86 -10.44
CA GLU A 52 13.16 3.29 -10.60
C GLU A 52 14.23 2.52 -9.81
N SER A 53 13.92 1.42 -9.14
CA SER A 53 15.00 0.54 -8.66
C SER A 53 15.77 -0.15 -9.80
N PHE A 54 15.40 0.08 -11.08
CA PHE A 54 15.93 -0.64 -12.25
C PHE A 54 16.44 0.21 -13.42
N LYS A 55 16.26 1.55 -13.43
CA LYS A 55 16.71 2.40 -14.55
C LYS A 55 17.23 3.73 -14.03
N SER A 56 18.44 4.11 -14.44
CA SER A 56 19.15 5.34 -14.08
C SER A 56 18.47 6.61 -14.63
N THR A 57 17.23 6.88 -14.21
CA THR A 57 16.44 8.01 -14.67
C THR A 57 16.73 9.27 -13.86
N ASP A 58 16.55 10.44 -14.48
CA ASP A 58 16.66 11.75 -13.85
C ASP A 58 15.58 11.92 -12.76
N LEU A 59 16.00 11.97 -11.50
CA LEU A 59 15.16 12.21 -10.32
C LEU A 59 14.21 13.41 -10.48
N LYS A 60 14.61 14.44 -11.24
CA LYS A 60 13.75 15.60 -11.53
C LYS A 60 12.50 15.21 -12.31
N SER A 61 12.61 14.24 -13.23
CA SER A 61 11.48 13.75 -14.02
C SER A 61 10.41 13.09 -13.15
N ILE A 62 10.83 12.28 -12.17
CA ILE A 62 9.89 11.72 -11.19
C ILE A 62 9.20 12.84 -10.44
N ILE A 63 9.99 13.73 -9.81
CA ILE A 63 9.48 14.77 -8.92
C ILE A 63 8.43 15.63 -9.63
N ASN A 64 8.65 15.93 -10.91
CA ASN A 64 7.68 16.63 -11.76
C ASN A 64 6.43 15.80 -12.05
N SER A 65 6.56 14.50 -12.32
CA SER A 65 5.41 13.62 -12.56
C SER A 65 4.49 13.49 -11.34
N LEU A 66 5.03 13.60 -10.12
CA LEU A 66 4.21 13.54 -8.90
C LEU A 66 3.26 14.73 -8.80
N ASP A 67 3.71 15.95 -9.15
CA ASP A 67 2.84 17.13 -9.16
C ASP A 67 1.73 16.99 -10.22
N GLN A 68 2.06 16.43 -11.38
CA GLN A 68 1.07 16.18 -12.44
C GLN A 68 -0.03 15.21 -11.99
N ILE A 69 0.33 14.16 -11.23
CA ILE A 69 -0.63 13.23 -10.64
C ILE A 69 -1.59 13.99 -9.71
N LEU A 70 -1.06 14.80 -8.79
CA LEU A 70 -1.90 15.57 -7.86
C LEU A 70 -2.81 16.57 -8.57
N MET A 71 -2.30 17.27 -9.58
CA MET A 71 -3.08 18.19 -10.42
C MET A 71 -4.25 17.47 -11.11
N LYS A 72 -3.98 16.32 -11.74
CA LYS A 72 -5.02 15.52 -12.44
C LYS A 72 -6.09 15.03 -11.48
N LYS A 73 -5.68 14.61 -10.28
CA LYS A 73 -6.55 14.08 -9.22
C LYS A 73 -7.20 15.18 -8.37
N LYS A 74 -6.93 16.47 -8.67
CA LYS A 74 -7.40 17.65 -7.94
C LYS A 74 -7.10 17.58 -6.44
N GLN A 75 -5.97 17.00 -6.07
CA GLN A 75 -5.48 16.94 -4.70
C GLN A 75 -4.35 17.94 -4.49
N ASN A 76 -4.12 18.29 -3.23
CA ASN A 76 -2.98 19.09 -2.84
C ASN A 76 -1.96 18.23 -2.09
N PRO A 77 -0.68 18.64 -2.04
CA PRO A 77 0.34 17.87 -1.34
C PRO A 77 0.12 17.73 0.17
N ASP A 78 -0.43 18.75 0.83
CA ASP A 78 -0.64 18.73 2.29
C ASP A 78 -1.59 17.61 2.72
N ASN A 79 -2.67 17.39 1.95
CA ASN A 79 -3.59 16.28 2.15
C ASN A 79 -2.88 14.93 2.06
N ILE A 80 -1.96 14.78 1.10
CA ILE A 80 -1.19 13.54 0.92
C ILE A 80 -0.25 13.33 2.11
N ILE A 81 0.49 14.37 2.50
CA ILE A 81 1.45 14.30 3.61
C ILE A 81 0.72 14.02 4.94
N ASN A 82 -0.35 14.75 5.25
CA ASN A 82 -1.14 14.54 6.46
C ASN A 82 -1.73 13.13 6.50
N TRP A 83 -2.31 12.66 5.40
CA TRP A 83 -2.82 11.29 5.34
C TRP A 83 -1.71 10.26 5.55
N CYS A 84 -0.52 10.46 4.98
CA CYS A 84 0.61 9.56 5.21
C CYS A 84 1.08 9.59 6.67
N LEU A 85 1.09 10.77 7.30
CA LEU A 85 1.39 10.93 8.72
C LEU A 85 0.39 10.18 9.61
N ASP A 86 -0.91 10.23 9.28
CA ASP A 86 -1.96 9.55 10.03
C ASP A 86 -2.00 8.03 9.81
N ASN A 87 -1.44 7.55 8.68
CA ASN A 87 -1.50 6.15 8.27
C ASN A 87 -0.14 5.44 8.34
N GLN A 88 0.61 5.61 9.44
CA GLN A 88 1.93 4.99 9.62
C GLN A 88 1.93 3.45 9.55
N ASN A 89 0.80 2.80 9.79
CA ASN A 89 0.69 1.34 9.65
C ASN A 89 0.61 0.90 8.18
N ASN A 90 0.39 1.83 7.25
CA ASN A 90 0.37 1.54 5.82
C ASN A 90 1.80 1.58 5.26
N PRO A 91 2.32 0.47 4.71
CA PRO A 91 3.69 0.40 4.22
C PRO A 91 3.95 1.29 3.00
N MET A 92 2.94 1.52 2.15
CA MET A 92 3.05 2.47 1.02
C MET A 92 3.14 3.91 1.51
N ALA A 93 2.33 4.27 2.52
CA ALA A 93 2.38 5.60 3.14
C ALA A 93 3.75 5.89 3.75
N GLN A 94 4.33 4.92 4.47
CA GLN A 94 5.67 5.02 5.03
C GLN A 94 6.73 5.29 3.95
N ILE A 95 6.68 4.60 2.82
CA ILE A 95 7.65 4.78 1.73
C ILE A 95 7.46 6.12 1.02
N VAL A 96 6.22 6.53 0.73
CA VAL A 96 5.95 7.84 0.12
C VAL A 96 6.45 8.95 1.04
N LEU A 97 6.15 8.88 2.34
CA LEU A 97 6.62 9.86 3.32
C LEU A 97 8.15 9.87 3.43
N ALA A 98 8.81 8.70 3.45
CA ALA A 98 10.27 8.60 3.46
C ALA A 98 10.90 9.28 2.24
N ARG A 99 10.33 9.07 1.05
CA ARG A 99 10.78 9.70 -0.20
C ARG A 99 10.57 11.21 -0.19
N CYS A 100 9.43 11.66 0.32
CA CYS A 100 9.14 13.09 0.50
C CYS A 100 10.17 13.76 1.41
N TYR A 101 10.45 13.18 2.58
CA TYR A 101 11.51 13.66 3.47
C TYR A 101 12.91 13.61 2.85
N ARG A 102 13.26 12.53 2.14
CA ARG A 102 14.57 12.37 1.51
C ARG A 102 14.84 13.46 0.47
N PHE A 103 13.83 13.81 -0.32
CA PHE A 103 13.98 14.75 -1.44
C PHE A 103 13.51 16.17 -1.13
N GLY A 104 12.91 16.40 0.04
CA GLY A 104 12.28 17.68 0.36
C GLY A 104 11.05 17.97 -0.53
N LYS A 105 10.36 16.91 -0.98
CA LYS A 105 9.19 17.04 -1.85
C LYS A 105 7.95 17.21 -0.98
N TRP A 106 7.32 18.38 -1.09
CA TRP A 106 6.10 18.77 -0.36
C TRP A 106 6.22 18.91 1.16
N ILE A 107 7.30 18.40 1.76
CA ILE A 107 7.65 18.56 3.16
C ILE A 107 9.13 18.94 3.25
N GLU A 108 9.53 19.60 4.34
CA GLU A 108 10.92 19.95 4.59
C GLU A 108 11.83 18.71 4.53
N LYS A 109 12.96 18.84 3.84
CA LYS A 109 13.93 17.76 3.69
C LYS A 109 14.45 17.30 5.06
N ASN A 110 14.37 16.01 5.34
CA ASN A 110 14.89 15.42 6.57
C ASN A 110 15.37 13.98 6.33
N GLU A 111 16.68 13.81 6.10
CA GLU A 111 17.26 12.50 5.77
C GLU A 111 17.18 11.51 6.94
N HIS A 112 17.24 11.99 8.19
CA HIS A 112 17.13 11.12 9.36
C HIS A 112 15.72 10.52 9.49
N LYS A 113 14.66 11.33 9.34
CA LYS A 113 13.29 10.82 9.32
C LYS A 113 13.07 9.85 8.16
N ALA A 114 13.60 10.17 6.97
CA ALA A 114 13.54 9.26 5.82
C ALA A 114 14.20 7.90 6.13
N PHE A 115 15.37 7.91 6.75
CA PHE A 115 16.08 6.70 7.15
C PHE A 115 15.26 5.82 8.10
N ILE A 116 14.64 6.41 9.14
CA ILE A 116 13.80 5.67 10.08
C ILE A 116 12.65 4.95 9.36
N HIS A 117 11.97 5.64 8.43
CA HIS A 117 10.88 5.02 7.67
C HIS A 117 11.37 3.90 6.74
N TYR A 118 12.51 4.08 6.07
CA TYR A 118 13.09 3.03 5.24
C TYR A 118 13.48 1.80 6.06
N GLN A 119 14.08 1.99 7.23
CA GLN A 119 14.46 0.89 8.11
C GLN A 119 13.23 0.08 8.56
N LYS A 120 12.17 0.76 9.00
CA LYS A 120 10.91 0.11 9.40
C LYS A 120 10.26 -0.67 8.27
N PHE A 121 10.25 -0.09 7.07
CA PHE A 121 9.69 -0.78 5.91
C PHE A 121 10.52 -2.02 5.54
N ALA A 122 11.85 -1.91 5.56
CA ALA A 122 12.74 -3.03 5.25
C ALA A 122 12.57 -4.20 6.25
N GLU A 123 12.41 -3.90 7.54
CA GLU A 123 12.08 -4.89 8.59
C GLU A 123 10.73 -5.59 8.32
N GLY A 124 9.71 -4.82 7.93
CA GLY A 124 8.40 -5.40 7.57
C GLY A 124 8.47 -6.31 6.35
N ILE A 125 9.19 -5.90 5.30
CA ILE A 125 9.43 -6.72 4.10
C ILE A 125 10.18 -8.01 4.46
N TYR A 126 11.22 -7.91 5.30
CA TYR A 126 11.95 -9.08 5.80
C TYR A 126 11.03 -10.04 6.56
N SER A 127 10.19 -9.51 7.46
CA SER A 127 9.22 -10.29 8.23
C SER A 127 8.22 -11.03 7.33
N ILE A 128 7.79 -10.44 6.20
CA ILE A 128 6.96 -11.15 5.21
C ILE A 128 7.72 -12.31 4.58
N GLY A 129 9.01 -12.12 4.29
CA GLY A 129 9.89 -13.20 3.83
C GLY A 129 9.91 -14.37 4.81
N VAL A 130 10.11 -14.08 6.11
CA VAL A 130 10.07 -15.08 7.18
C VAL A 130 8.72 -15.80 7.21
N CYS A 131 7.60 -15.08 7.10
CA CYS A 131 6.28 -15.73 7.09
C CYS A 131 6.13 -16.77 5.95
N TYR A 132 6.67 -16.49 4.76
CA TYR A 132 6.67 -17.46 3.65
C TYR A 132 7.69 -18.59 3.85
N ASP A 133 8.81 -18.31 4.50
CA ASP A 133 9.88 -19.28 4.76
C ASP A 133 9.44 -20.37 5.74
N ILE A 134 8.78 -19.97 6.82
CA ILE A 134 8.32 -20.89 7.87
C ILE A 134 6.81 -21.15 7.87
N GLY A 135 6.07 -20.59 6.91
CA GLY A 135 4.63 -20.84 6.74
C GLY A 135 3.73 -20.23 7.82
N ILE A 136 4.09 -19.08 8.41
CA ILE A 136 3.25 -18.40 9.41
C ILE A 136 2.07 -17.72 8.70
N ASN A 137 0.85 -18.20 8.94
CA ASN A 137 -0.40 -17.66 8.41
C ASN A 137 -0.50 -17.62 6.87
N VAL A 138 0.48 -18.19 6.16
CA VAL A 138 0.52 -18.37 4.72
C VAL A 138 1.06 -19.77 4.42
N LYS A 139 0.78 -20.32 3.23
CA LYS A 139 1.45 -21.55 2.80
C LYS A 139 2.95 -21.27 2.64
N GLN A 140 3.78 -22.13 3.21
CA GLN A 140 5.23 -22.09 3.04
C GLN A 140 5.59 -22.07 1.54
N ASP A 141 6.46 -21.14 1.16
CA ASP A 141 6.84 -20.86 -0.22
C ASP A 141 8.21 -20.19 -0.25
N GLU A 142 9.25 -21.02 -0.36
CA GLU A 142 10.66 -20.61 -0.35
C GLU A 142 11.00 -19.62 -1.49
N ASN A 143 10.37 -19.76 -2.66
CA ASN A 143 10.56 -18.82 -3.77
C ASN A 143 10.05 -17.43 -3.41
N LYS A 144 8.88 -17.35 -2.76
CA LYS A 144 8.36 -16.07 -2.26
C LYS A 144 9.22 -15.53 -1.13
N ALA A 145 9.64 -16.37 -0.19
CA ALA A 145 10.55 -15.97 0.88
C ALA A 145 11.80 -15.30 0.32
N PHE A 146 12.46 -15.96 -0.65
CA PHE A 146 13.62 -15.40 -1.36
C PHE A 146 13.32 -14.03 -2.00
N ILE A 147 12.20 -13.88 -2.71
CA ILE A 147 11.82 -12.59 -3.32
C ILE A 147 11.71 -11.48 -2.26
N TYR A 148 11.13 -11.76 -1.10
CA TYR A 148 11.00 -10.77 -0.03
C TYR A 148 12.33 -10.51 0.69
N TYR A 149 13.16 -11.53 0.92
CA TYR A 149 14.52 -11.36 1.43
C TYR A 149 15.37 -10.49 0.50
N GLN A 150 15.29 -10.70 -0.82
CA GLN A 150 15.97 -9.88 -1.82
C GLN A 150 15.49 -8.42 -1.80
N LYS A 151 14.18 -8.19 -1.65
CA LYS A 151 13.64 -6.82 -1.51
C LYS A 151 14.17 -6.12 -0.26
N ALA A 152 14.20 -6.81 0.88
CA ALA A 152 14.75 -6.27 2.11
C ALA A 152 16.27 -6.01 1.97
N ALA A 153 17.01 -6.93 1.35
CA ALA A 153 18.43 -6.80 1.09
C ALA A 153 18.75 -5.57 0.23
N ASN A 154 17.97 -5.33 -0.82
CA ASN A 154 18.10 -4.15 -1.69
C ASN A 154 17.85 -2.83 -0.95
N MET A 155 17.19 -2.88 0.20
CA MET A 155 16.98 -1.74 1.11
C MET A 155 18.03 -1.66 2.22
N GLY A 156 19.06 -2.52 2.20
CA GLY A 156 20.14 -2.56 3.18
C GLY A 156 19.82 -3.34 4.45
N HIS A 157 18.76 -4.16 4.46
CA HIS A 157 18.40 -4.97 5.63
C HIS A 157 19.41 -6.11 5.83
N VAL A 158 20.14 -6.10 6.95
CA VAL A 158 21.24 -7.04 7.22
C VAL A 158 20.79 -8.50 7.18
N CYS A 159 19.69 -8.85 7.87
CA CYS A 159 19.19 -10.23 7.85
C CYS A 159 18.63 -10.63 6.47
N GLY A 160 18.14 -9.66 5.69
CA GLY A 160 17.70 -9.90 4.32
C GLY A 160 18.89 -10.26 3.42
N ILE A 161 20.00 -9.52 3.54
CA ILE A 161 21.25 -9.81 2.83
C ILE A 161 21.77 -11.21 3.22
N PHE A 162 21.81 -11.51 4.52
CA PHE A 162 22.25 -12.81 5.03
C PHE A 162 21.41 -13.96 4.44
N ASN A 163 20.08 -13.89 4.53
CA ASN A 163 19.20 -14.94 4.03
C ASN A 163 19.27 -15.10 2.51
N VAL A 164 19.46 -14.01 1.75
CA VAL A 164 19.73 -14.10 0.30
C VAL A 164 21.03 -14.89 0.03
N GLY A 165 22.07 -14.65 0.82
CA GLY A 165 23.32 -15.41 0.74
C GLY A 165 23.10 -16.90 0.99
N CYS A 166 22.39 -17.25 2.06
CA CYS A 166 22.03 -18.63 2.38
C CYS A 166 21.17 -19.27 1.26
N SER A 167 20.19 -18.55 0.71
CA SER A 167 19.37 -19.04 -0.39
C SER A 167 20.20 -19.41 -1.63
N TYR A 168 21.21 -18.61 -1.98
CA TYR A 168 22.12 -18.93 -3.09
C TYR A 168 23.06 -20.10 -2.78
N GLU A 169 23.54 -20.23 -1.54
CA GLU A 169 24.40 -21.34 -1.10
C GLU A 169 23.65 -22.68 -1.10
N GLU A 170 22.39 -22.67 -0.67
CA GLU A 170 21.56 -23.87 -0.50
C GLU A 170 20.70 -24.19 -1.72
N GLY A 171 20.48 -23.23 -2.63
CA GLY A 171 19.57 -23.38 -3.77
C GLY A 171 18.09 -23.28 -3.37
N ILE A 172 17.79 -22.55 -2.29
CA ILE A 172 16.43 -22.37 -1.75
C ILE A 172 15.76 -21.20 -2.44
N GLY A 173 14.69 -21.45 -3.19
CA GLY A 173 13.91 -20.41 -3.86
C GLY A 173 14.62 -19.72 -5.05
N VAL A 174 15.84 -20.15 -5.37
CA VAL A 174 16.69 -19.64 -6.46
C VAL A 174 17.67 -20.73 -6.91
N GLU A 175 18.17 -20.66 -8.14
CA GLU A 175 19.24 -21.57 -8.59
C GLU A 175 20.48 -21.40 -7.71
N LYS A 176 21.00 -22.52 -7.22
CA LYS A 176 22.22 -22.56 -6.41
C LYS A 176 23.38 -21.94 -7.18
N ASN A 177 24.06 -20.97 -6.59
CA ASN A 177 25.24 -20.35 -7.19
C ASN A 177 26.50 -20.82 -6.46
N ASN A 178 27.24 -21.74 -7.08
CA ASN A 178 28.54 -22.20 -6.59
C ASN A 178 29.63 -21.33 -7.23
N HIS A 179 30.21 -20.40 -6.46
CA HIS A 179 31.43 -19.69 -6.86
C HIS A 179 32.68 -20.40 -6.35
#